data_AF-A0A101E9A2-F1
#
_entry.id   AF-A0A101E9A2-F1
#
_cell.length_a   1.000
_cell.length_b   1.000
_cell.length_c   1.000
_cell.angle_alpha   90.00
_cell.angle_beta   90.00
_cell.angle_gamma   90.00
#
_symmetry.space_group_name_H-M   'P 1'
#
loop_
_entity.id
_entity.type
_entity.pdbx_description
1 polymer ?
#
loop_
_entity_poly.entity_id
_entity_poly.type
_entity_poly.pdbx_seq_one_letter_code
_entity_poly.pdbx_strand_id
1 'polypeptide(L)'
;MALSGECADEIFCGYPWFYRKESISANTFPWTLNLKLPGEYSLNARLREIAYLTLTRWMPVLLDRKDRMSMAAGLEIRVPFCDHRLVEYVFNVPWELKNYGGQEKGLLRASLKGVLPQKVLQRKKKPLPQST
;
A
#
# COMPACT_ATOMS: atom_id res chain seq x y z
N MET A 1 17.86 -17.37 0.63
CA MET A 1 17.04 -16.40 1.38
C MET A 1 17.07 -15.07 0.63
N ALA A 2 15.91 -14.49 0.32
CA ALA A 2 15.79 -13.26 -0.46
C ALA A 2 14.88 -12.24 0.25
N LEU A 3 15.06 -10.96 -0.04
CA LEU A 3 14.18 -9.89 0.44
C LEU A 3 13.28 -9.43 -0.71
N SER A 4 11.97 -9.37 -0.46
CA SER A 4 11.01 -8.86 -1.44
C SER A 4 10.42 -7.53 -0.98
N GLY A 5 10.27 -6.61 -1.93
CA GLY A 5 9.60 -5.33 -1.75
C GLY A 5 8.07 -5.40 -1.90
N GLU A 6 7.51 -6.60 -2.05
CA GLU A 6 6.07 -6.83 -1.92
C GLU A 6 5.56 -6.35 -0.55
N CYS A 7 4.27 -6.04 -0.42
CA CYS A 7 3.64 -5.38 0.76
C CYS A 7 3.77 -3.83 0.78
N ALA A 8 4.66 -3.24 -0.02
CA ALA A 8 4.85 -1.79 -0.06
C ALA A 8 3.67 -1.03 -0.72
N ASP A 9 2.94 -1.64 -1.67
CA ASP A 9 1.81 -1.01 -2.35
C ASP A 9 0.56 -0.91 -1.47
N GLU A 10 0.40 -1.88 -0.60
CA GLU A 10 -0.69 -2.07 0.31
C GLU A 10 -0.56 -1.10 1.50
N ILE A 11 0.66 -0.93 2.01
CA ILE A 11 0.95 -0.05 3.17
C ILE A 11 1.04 1.41 2.75
N PHE A 12 1.75 1.71 1.66
CA PHE A 12 1.93 3.09 1.17
C PHE A 12 0.87 3.53 0.15
N CYS A 13 -0.24 2.79 0.04
CA CYS A 13 -1.38 3.14 -0.83
C CYS A 13 -0.97 3.37 -2.29
N GLY A 14 -0.17 2.48 -2.86
CA GLY A 14 0.35 2.54 -4.23
C GLY A 14 -0.60 1.99 -5.31
N TYR A 15 -1.85 1.69 -4.97
CA TYR A 15 -2.83 1.16 -5.92
C TYR A 15 -3.70 2.25 -6.56
N PRO A 16 -4.12 2.08 -7.83
CA PRO A 16 -4.91 3.09 -8.54
C PRO A 16 -6.22 3.48 -7.85
N TRP A 17 -6.86 2.56 -7.13
CA TRP A 17 -8.13 2.82 -6.43
C TRP A 17 -8.00 3.81 -5.27
N PHE A 18 -6.78 4.08 -4.76
CA PHE A 18 -6.56 5.15 -3.79
C PHE A 18 -6.55 6.56 -4.42
N TYR A 19 -6.40 6.65 -5.75
CA TYR A 19 -6.33 7.93 -6.47
C TYR A 19 -7.57 8.19 -7.33
N ARG A 20 -8.36 7.14 -7.64
CA ARG A 20 -9.61 7.26 -8.39
C ARG A 20 -10.74 7.74 -7.50
N LYS A 21 -11.28 8.94 -7.80
CA LYS A 21 -12.40 9.55 -7.06
C LYS A 21 -13.63 8.63 -7.00
N GLU A 22 -13.95 7.95 -8.10
CA GLU A 22 -15.06 6.99 -8.21
C GLU A 22 -14.95 5.86 -7.19
N SER A 23 -13.74 5.30 -7.00
CA SER A 23 -13.49 4.21 -6.06
C SER A 23 -13.59 4.65 -4.60
N ILE A 24 -13.22 5.91 -4.31
CA ILE A 24 -13.32 6.49 -2.97
C ILE A 24 -14.80 6.77 -2.60
N SER A 25 -15.58 7.27 -3.56
CA SER A 25 -17.00 7.60 -3.38
C SER A 25 -17.95 6.41 -3.45
N ALA A 26 -17.48 5.24 -3.89
CA ALA A 26 -18.33 4.07 -4.06
C ALA A 26 -18.88 3.57 -2.72
N ASN A 27 -20.21 3.50 -2.56
CA ASN A 27 -20.89 2.98 -1.35
C ASN A 27 -20.90 1.43 -1.27
N THR A 28 -20.06 0.75 -2.06
CA THR A 28 -20.14 -0.68 -2.33
C THR A 28 -19.68 -1.58 -1.17
N PHE A 29 -19.23 -1.01 -0.05
CA PHE A 29 -18.70 -1.80 1.08
C PHE A 29 -19.64 -1.72 2.30
N PRO A 30 -20.69 -2.56 2.37
CA PRO A 30 -21.67 -2.53 3.47
C PRO A 30 -21.14 -3.06 4.81
N TRP A 31 -19.97 -3.70 4.87
CA TRP A 31 -19.40 -4.32 6.08
C TRP A 31 -18.17 -3.61 6.66
N THR A 32 -17.88 -2.38 6.24
CA THR A 32 -16.73 -1.62 6.78
C THR A 32 -16.95 -1.20 8.23
N LEU A 33 -16.03 -1.59 9.13
CA LEU A 33 -15.92 -0.98 10.45
C LEU A 33 -15.67 0.54 10.31
N ASN A 34 -16.33 1.35 11.13
CA ASN A 34 -16.15 2.80 11.18
C ASN A 34 -14.79 3.13 11.83
N LEU A 35 -13.78 3.43 11.01
CA LEU A 35 -12.38 3.64 11.43
C LEU A 35 -12.00 5.13 11.58
N LYS A 36 -12.99 5.98 11.85
CA LYS A 36 -12.80 7.42 12.04
C LYS A 36 -11.98 7.71 13.29
N LEU A 37 -10.93 8.51 13.18
CA LEU A 37 -10.30 9.14 14.36
C LEU A 37 -11.08 10.41 14.75
N PRO A 38 -11.09 10.79 16.04
CA PRO A 38 -11.75 12.01 16.49
C PRO A 38 -11.10 13.25 15.83
N GLY A 39 -11.92 14.07 15.17
CA GLY A 39 -11.48 15.32 14.52
C GLY A 39 -11.03 15.19 13.06
N GLU A 40 -11.17 14.03 12.42
CA GLU A 40 -10.72 13.85 11.03
C GLU A 40 -11.70 14.30 9.93
N TYR A 41 -11.11 14.79 8.84
CA TYR A 41 -11.81 15.04 7.58
C TYR A 41 -12.41 13.76 6.98
N SER A 42 -13.57 13.88 6.33
CA SER A 42 -14.33 12.76 5.74
C SER A 42 -13.53 11.93 4.73
N LEU A 43 -12.62 12.56 3.98
CA LEU A 43 -11.76 11.88 3.01
C LEU A 43 -10.69 11.00 3.70
N ASN A 44 -10.05 11.50 4.77
CA ASN A 44 -9.02 10.75 5.50
C ASN A 44 -9.61 9.51 6.17
N ALA A 45 -10.79 9.64 6.76
CA ALA A 45 -11.56 8.52 7.28
C ALA A 45 -11.84 7.48 6.19
N ARG A 46 -12.34 7.90 5.02
CA ARG A 46 -12.66 7.00 3.91
C ARG A 46 -11.44 6.27 3.38
N LEU A 47 -10.31 6.96 3.25
CA LEU A 47 -9.06 6.37 2.80
C LEU A 47 -8.48 5.39 3.82
N ARG A 48 -8.66 5.65 5.11
CA ARG A 48 -8.29 4.68 6.16
C ARG A 48 -9.15 3.42 6.11
N GLU A 49 -10.45 3.54 5.85
CA GLU A 49 -11.31 2.38 5.62
C GLU A 49 -10.81 1.53 4.44
N ILE A 50 -10.48 2.16 3.32
CA ILE A 50 -9.93 1.47 2.13
C ILE A 50 -8.57 0.83 2.45
N ALA A 51 -7.69 1.53 3.17
CA ALA A 51 -6.41 0.99 3.61
C ALA A 51 -6.60 -0.22 4.52
N TYR A 52 -7.53 -0.16 5.48
CA TYR A 52 -7.86 -1.27 6.35
C TYR A 52 -8.40 -2.48 5.58
N LEU A 53 -9.31 -2.27 4.63
CA LEU A 53 -9.80 -3.35 3.77
C LEU A 53 -8.67 -3.96 2.94
N THR A 54 -7.75 -3.13 2.43
CA THR A 54 -6.59 -3.59 1.67
C THR A 54 -5.66 -4.44 2.54
N LEU A 55 -5.36 -3.98 3.76
CA LEU A 55 -4.52 -4.70 4.72
C LEU A 55 -5.17 -6.01 5.21
N THR A 56 -6.48 -6.03 5.43
CA THR A 56 -7.16 -7.20 6.00
C THR A 56 -7.62 -8.22 4.96
N ARG A 57 -7.92 -7.79 3.72
CA ARG A 57 -8.48 -8.68 2.69
C ARG A 57 -7.48 -9.01 1.59
N TRP A 58 -6.73 -8.02 1.12
CA TRP A 58 -5.80 -8.22 0.01
C TRP A 58 -4.43 -8.71 0.47
N MET A 59 -3.89 -8.16 1.57
CA MET A 59 -2.58 -8.57 2.08
C MET A 59 -2.45 -10.08 2.32
N PRO A 60 -3.39 -10.76 3.02
CA PRO A 60 -3.21 -12.17 3.33
C PRO A 60 -3.16 -13.04 2.07
N VAL A 61 -3.96 -12.69 1.06
CA VAL A 61 -3.99 -13.38 -0.24
C VAL A 61 -2.65 -13.24 -0.97
N LEU A 62 -2.04 -12.06 -0.92
CA LEU A 62 -0.75 -11.81 -1.56
C LEU A 62 0.40 -12.53 -0.85
N LEU A 63 0.42 -12.50 0.48
CA LEU A 63 1.42 -13.20 1.27
C LEU A 63 1.34 -14.72 1.08
N ASP A 64 0.14 -15.30 1.16
CA ASP A 64 -0.06 -16.74 0.93
C ASP A 64 0.39 -17.16 -0.48
N ARG A 65 0.06 -16.38 -1.51
CA ARG A 65 0.53 -16.64 -2.88
C ARG A 65 2.06 -16.59 -2.98
N LYS A 66 2.68 -15.55 -2.43
CA LYS A 66 4.13 -15.39 -2.43
C LYS A 66 4.81 -16.55 -1.70
N ASP A 67 4.32 -16.91 -0.51
CA ASP A 67 4.90 -17.98 0.29
C ASP A 67 4.78 -19.33 -0.41
N ARG A 68 3.63 -19.64 -1.04
CA ARG A 68 3.50 -20.86 -1.85
C ARG A 68 4.48 -20.92 -3.03
N MET A 69 4.62 -19.83 -3.77
CA MET A 69 5.55 -19.78 -4.91
C MET A 69 7.01 -19.87 -4.46
N SER A 70 7.35 -19.19 -3.36
CA SER A 70 8.68 -19.18 -2.76
C SER A 70 9.08 -20.57 -2.28
N MET A 71 8.17 -21.24 -1.55
CA MET A 71 8.40 -22.57 -1.01
C MET A 71 8.44 -23.64 -2.11
N ALA A 72 7.68 -23.47 -3.19
CA ALA A 72 7.79 -24.34 -4.37
C ALA A 72 9.20 -24.29 -5.00
N ALA A 73 9.89 -23.15 -4.88
CA ALA A 73 11.28 -22.99 -5.33
C ALA A 73 12.32 -23.25 -4.22
N GLY A 74 11.91 -23.69 -3.03
CA GLY A 74 12.81 -23.89 -1.88
C GLY A 74 13.47 -22.60 -1.38
N LEU A 75 12.91 -21.44 -1.71
CA LEU A 75 13.42 -20.13 -1.31
C LEU A 75 12.60 -19.60 -0.15
N GLU A 76 13.26 -19.00 0.84
CA GLU A 76 12.61 -18.20 1.88
C GLU A 76 12.67 -16.72 1.47
N ILE A 77 11.50 -16.09 1.28
CA ILE A 77 11.37 -14.67 0.94
C ILE A 77 10.83 -13.91 2.15
N ARG A 78 11.61 -12.97 2.69
CA ARG A 78 11.14 -12.05 3.73
C ARG A 78 10.65 -10.73 3.15
N VAL A 79 9.62 -10.17 3.78
CA VAL A 79 8.94 -8.93 3.36
C VAL A 79 9.10 -7.88 4.47
N PRO A 80 10.19 -7.09 4.47
CA PRO A 80 10.47 -6.11 5.53
C PRO A 80 9.41 -5.00 5.63
N PHE A 81 8.64 -4.77 4.56
CA PHE A 81 7.53 -3.83 4.60
C PHE A 81 6.38 -4.32 5.48
N CYS A 82 6.20 -5.62 5.67
CA CYS A 82 5.12 -6.20 6.47
C CYS A 82 5.39 -6.16 8.00
N ASP A 83 6.36 -5.38 8.45
CA ASP A 83 6.61 -5.17 9.88
C ASP A 83 5.45 -4.41 10.52
N HIS A 84 4.90 -4.96 11.61
CA HIS A 84 3.78 -4.36 12.33
C HIS A 84 4.06 -2.92 12.77
N ARG A 85 5.31 -2.59 13.14
CA ARG A 85 5.70 -1.22 13.55
C ARG A 85 5.59 -0.23 12.41
N LEU A 86 5.98 -0.67 11.21
CA LEU A 86 5.89 0.16 10.01
C LEU A 86 4.42 0.32 9.60
N VAL A 87 3.63 -0.76 9.65
CA VAL A 87 2.20 -0.74 9.35
C VAL A 87 1.45 0.21 10.29
N GLU A 88 1.65 0.09 11.60
CA GLU A 88 1.02 0.95 12.61
C GLU A 88 1.38 2.43 12.42
N TYR A 89 2.66 2.70 12.16
CA TYR A 89 3.12 4.07 11.88
C TYR A 89 2.42 4.62 10.64
N VAL A 90 2.52 3.92 9.50
CA VAL A 90 1.97 4.40 8.22
C VAL A 90 0.45 4.47 8.27
N PHE A 91 -0.25 3.59 8.99
CA PHE A 91 -1.71 3.62 9.12
C PHE A 91 -2.23 4.94 9.75
N ASN A 92 -1.45 5.53 10.66
CA ASN A 92 -1.79 6.79 11.32
C ASN A 92 -1.36 8.05 10.55
N VAL A 93 -0.53 7.93 9.51
CA VAL A 93 -0.07 9.08 8.72
C VAL A 93 -1.22 9.69 7.90
N PRO A 94 -1.41 11.03 7.91
CA PRO A 94 -2.37 11.75 7.06
C PRO A 94 -2.19 11.47 5.57
N TRP A 95 -3.29 11.53 4.81
CA TRP A 95 -3.27 11.23 3.37
C TRP A 95 -2.36 12.17 2.58
N GLU A 96 -2.30 13.44 2.96
CA GLU A 96 -1.52 14.49 2.30
C GLU A 96 -0.02 14.14 2.29
N LEU A 97 0.46 13.48 3.35
CA LEU A 97 1.83 13.00 3.47
C LEU A 97 2.03 11.68 2.69
N LYS A 98 1.03 10.79 2.68
CA LYS A 98 1.10 9.55 1.89
C LYS A 98 1.17 9.84 0.39
N ASN A 99 0.34 10.78 -0.09
CA ASN A 99 0.28 11.28 -1.46
C ASN A 99 1.15 12.53 -1.66
N TYR A 100 2.31 12.58 -0.99
CA TYR A 100 3.22 13.71 -1.11
C TYR A 100 3.64 13.95 -2.57
N GLY A 101 3.45 15.17 -3.06
CA GLY A 101 3.77 15.54 -4.44
C GLY A 101 2.86 14.95 -5.51
N GLY A 102 1.65 14.46 -5.14
CA GLY A 102 0.68 13.90 -6.08
C GLY A 102 1.15 12.61 -6.75
N GLN A 103 2.14 11.93 -6.16
CA GLN A 103 2.70 10.69 -6.66
C GLN A 103 2.33 9.51 -5.77
N GLU A 104 2.16 8.35 -6.41
CA GLU A 104 1.96 7.10 -5.71
C GLU A 104 3.15 6.77 -4.81
N LYS A 105 2.87 6.39 -3.56
CA LYS A 105 3.90 6.13 -2.54
C LYS A 105 4.79 7.36 -2.30
N GLY A 106 4.23 8.56 -2.35
CA GLY A 106 4.96 9.82 -2.17
C GLY A 106 5.83 9.83 -0.91
N LEU A 107 5.30 9.35 0.23
CA LEU A 107 6.04 9.24 1.48
C LEU A 107 7.29 8.34 1.36
N LEU A 108 7.16 7.16 0.75
CA LEU A 108 8.28 6.22 0.57
C LEU A 108 9.31 6.74 -0.44
N ARG A 109 8.88 7.45 -1.49
CA ARG A 109 9.78 8.08 -2.44
C ARG A 109 10.56 9.23 -1.78
N ALA A 110 9.88 10.02 -0.96
CA ALA A 110 10.49 11.13 -0.24
C ALA A 110 11.53 10.63 0.77
N SER A 111 11.25 9.55 1.51
CA SER A 111 12.20 9.00 2.49
C SER A 111 13.46 8.40 1.85
N LEU A 112 13.38 7.95 0.60
CA LEU A 112 14.51 7.40 -0.15
C LEU A 112 15.26 8.44 -1.00
N LYS A 113 14.88 9.72 -0.91
CA LYS A 113 15.57 10.81 -1.60
C LYS A 113 16.99 10.94 -1.07
N GLY A 114 17.98 10.83 -1.96
CA GLY A 114 19.41 10.84 -1.62
C GLY A 114 20.04 9.45 -1.46
N VAL A 115 19.24 8.39 -1.33
CA VAL A 115 19.73 6.99 -1.36
C VAL A 115 19.62 6.40 -2.76
N LEU A 116 18.50 6.64 -3.45
CA LEU A 116 18.25 6.12 -4.79
C LEU A 116 18.43 7.21 -5.86
N PRO A 117 18.87 6.85 -7.09
CA PRO A 117 18.92 7.78 -8.21
C PRO A 117 17.54 8.35 -8.53
N GLN A 118 17.48 9.64 -8.87
CA GLN A 118 16.23 10.37 -9.13
C GLN A 118 15.35 9.72 -10.21
N LYS A 119 15.98 9.09 -11.22
CA LYS A 119 15.29 8.36 -12.30
C LYS A 119 14.47 7.16 -11.78
N VAL A 120 14.93 6.50 -10.71
CA VAL A 120 14.22 5.38 -10.08
C VAL A 120 13.09 5.91 -9.21
N LEU A 121 13.35 6.97 -8.44
CA LEU A 121 12.37 7.59 -7.54
C LEU A 121 11.15 8.15 -8.27
N GLN A 122 11.35 8.76 -9.45
CA GLN A 122 10.28 9.37 -10.23
C GLN A 122 9.57 8.39 -11.17
N ARG A 123 10.05 7.15 -11.27
CA ARG A 123 9.50 6.15 -12.19
C ARG A 123 8.01 5.90 -11.86
N LYS A 124 7.12 6.04 -12.84
CA LYS A 124 5.70 5.65 -12.69
C LYS A 124 5.58 4.14 -12.53
N LYS A 125 4.61 3.71 -11.71
CA LYS A 125 4.29 2.29 -11.56
C LYS A 125 3.90 1.73 -12.93
N LYS A 126 4.57 0.65 -13.34
CA LYS A 126 4.15 -0.14 -14.50
C LYS A 126 3.35 -1.32 -13.97
N PRO A 127 2.08 -1.51 -14.36
CA PRO A 127 1.37 -2.73 -14.03
C PRO A 127 2.12 -3.92 -14.63
N LEU A 128 2.00 -5.08 -13.99
CA LEU A 128 2.49 -6.34 -14.56
C LEU A 128 1.84 -6.54 -15.94
N PRO A 129 2.60 -7.01 -16.95
CA PRO A 129 2.03 -7.30 -18.25
C PRO A 129 0.94 -8.35 -18.07
N GLN A 130 -0.28 -8.03 -18.49
CA GLN A 130 -1.36 -9.01 -18.59
C GLN A 130 -1.05 -9.84 -19.83
N SER A 131 -0.83 -11.14 -19.66
CA SER A 131 -0.81 -12.07 -20.78
C SER A 131 -2.24 -12.18 -21.31
N THR A 132 -2.56 -11.39 -22.33
CA THR A 132 -3.74 -11.60 -23.17
C THR A 132 -3.45 -12.72 -24.15
#